data_AF-A0A3L6S894-F1
#
_entry.id   AF-A0A3L6S894-F1
#
_cell.length_a   1.000
_cell.length_b   1.000
_cell.length_c   1.000
_cell.angle_alpha   90.00
_cell.angle_beta   90.00
_cell.angle_gamma   90.00
#
_symmetry.space_group_name_H-M   'P 1'
#
loop_
_entity.id
_entity.type
_entity.pdbx_description
1 polymer ?
#
loop_
_entity_poly.entity_id
_entity_poly.type
_entity_poly.pdbx_seq_one_letter_code
_entity_poly.pdbx_strand_id
1 'polypeptide(L)'
;MAQPYMKKDDDDEEVEYSPFFGIEKGAVLQEARAFHDPQLNVRRCSQVITKLLYLLNQGETFTKVEATEVFFAVTKLFQSSDAGLRRLVYLMIKELSPSSDEVIIVTSSLMKDMNSKTDMYRANAIRVLCRIIDGTLLTQLERYLKQAIVDKNPVVASTALVSGIHLAQANPEIVKRWSNEVQEAVQSRAPLVQFHGLALLHQGELHHGIPL
;
A
#
# COMPACT_ATOMS: atom_id res chain seq x y z
N MET A 1 47.59 -2.37 53.28
CA MET A 1 47.73 -1.71 51.97
C MET A 1 46.64 -2.26 51.06
N ALA A 2 45.61 -1.47 50.79
CA ALA A 2 44.55 -1.85 49.85
C ALA A 2 45.00 -1.47 48.44
N GLN A 3 44.97 -2.42 47.50
CA GLN A 3 45.13 -2.14 46.09
C GLN A 3 43.86 -1.45 45.58
N PRO A 4 43.94 -0.36 44.80
CA PRO A 4 42.76 0.23 44.19
C PRO A 4 42.35 -0.66 43.00
N TYR A 5 41.10 -1.14 43.04
CA TYR A 5 40.43 -1.72 41.89
C TYR A 5 40.32 -0.64 40.81
N MET A 6 41.09 -0.77 39.74
CA MET A 6 40.84 -0.02 38.51
C MET A 6 39.57 -0.58 37.89
N LYS A 7 38.48 0.20 37.92
CA LYS A 7 37.36 -0.02 37.02
C LYS A 7 37.87 0.24 35.60
N LYS A 8 37.92 -0.81 34.78
CA LYS A 8 37.90 -0.68 33.33
C LYS A 8 36.45 -0.39 32.98
N ASP A 9 36.17 0.85 32.60
CA ASP A 9 34.94 1.21 31.91
C ASP A 9 35.09 0.69 30.47
N ASP A 10 34.85 -0.61 30.26
CA ASP A 10 34.58 -1.18 28.93
C ASP A 10 33.07 -0.96 28.66
N ASP A 11 32.68 0.30 28.44
CA ASP A 11 31.40 0.65 27.82
C ASP A 11 31.56 0.52 26.29
N ASP A 12 31.89 -0.68 25.81
CA ASP A 12 31.62 -1.06 24.43
C ASP A 12 30.12 -1.40 24.34
N GLU A 13 29.28 -0.36 24.33
CA GLU A 13 27.92 -0.51 23.81
C GLU A 13 28.06 -1.04 22.38
N GLU A 14 27.71 -2.31 22.15
CA GLU A 14 27.57 -2.89 20.82
C GLU A 14 26.60 -1.98 20.04
N VAL A 15 27.16 -1.04 19.27
CA VAL A 15 26.38 -0.19 18.37
C VAL A 15 25.82 -1.13 17.32
N GLU A 16 24.58 -1.57 17.53
CA GLU A 16 23.85 -2.41 16.58
C GLU A 16 23.59 -1.56 15.33
N TYR A 17 24.53 -1.60 14.39
CA TYR A 17 24.39 -0.92 13.11
C TYR A 17 23.18 -1.49 12.40
N SER A 18 22.28 -0.60 11.96
CA SER A 18 21.14 -0.98 11.12
C SER A 18 21.60 -1.88 9.97
N PRO A 19 20.85 -2.95 9.61
CA PRO A 19 21.18 -3.80 8.47
C PRO A 19 21.15 -3.04 7.13
N PHE A 20 20.72 -1.78 7.14
CA PHE A 20 20.72 -0.85 6.01
C PHE A 20 21.82 0.22 6.10
N PHE A 21 22.76 0.10 7.04
CA PHE A 21 23.87 1.04 7.17
C PHE A 21 24.73 1.05 5.89
N GLY A 22 25.02 2.25 5.37
CA GLY A 22 25.84 2.42 4.16
C GLY A 22 25.15 2.04 2.85
N ILE A 23 23.82 1.91 2.83
CA ILE A 23 23.10 1.60 1.59
C ILE A 23 23.12 2.79 0.62
N GLU A 24 23.53 2.54 -0.62
CA GLU A 24 23.59 3.55 -1.67
C GLU A 24 22.47 3.38 -2.70
N LYS A 25 21.77 4.47 -3.04
CA LYS A 25 20.67 4.44 -4.03
C LYS A 25 21.05 3.74 -5.33
N GLY A 26 22.18 4.12 -5.92
CA GLY A 26 22.64 3.56 -7.20
C GLY A 26 22.84 2.05 -7.16
N ALA A 27 23.41 1.53 -6.07
CA ALA A 27 23.59 0.09 -5.87
C ALA A 27 22.26 -0.64 -5.76
N VAL A 28 21.30 -0.10 -5.00
CA VAL A 28 19.96 -0.72 -4.84
C VAL A 28 19.18 -0.72 -6.16
N LEU A 29 19.23 0.37 -6.92
CA LEU A 29 18.61 0.45 -8.24
C LEU A 29 19.22 -0.59 -9.21
N GLN A 30 20.53 -0.82 -9.14
CA GLN A 30 21.18 -1.87 -9.92
C GLN A 30 20.73 -3.27 -9.47
N GLU A 31 20.59 -3.51 -8.16
CA GLU A 31 20.07 -4.77 -7.62
C GLU A 31 18.62 -5.06 -8.09
N ALA A 32 17.80 -4.02 -8.31
CA ALA A 32 16.41 -4.16 -8.79
C ALA A 32 16.30 -4.85 -10.16
N ARG A 33 17.39 -4.91 -10.94
CA ARG A 33 17.46 -5.70 -12.18
C ARG A 33 17.19 -7.20 -11.95
N ALA A 34 17.37 -7.69 -10.72
CA ALA A 34 17.01 -9.06 -10.34
C ALA A 34 15.53 -9.39 -10.55
N PHE A 35 14.64 -8.38 -10.61
CA PHE A 35 13.20 -8.61 -10.85
C PHE A 35 12.89 -9.03 -12.29
N HIS A 36 13.86 -8.90 -13.21
CA HIS A 36 13.72 -9.34 -14.58
C HIS A 36 14.12 -10.81 -14.80
N ASP A 37 14.63 -11.48 -13.77
CA ASP A 37 15.03 -12.89 -13.87
C ASP A 37 13.80 -13.77 -14.14
N PRO A 38 13.82 -14.61 -15.21
CA PRO A 38 12.76 -15.59 -15.45
C PRO A 38 12.55 -16.55 -14.26
N GLN A 39 13.61 -16.84 -13.49
CA GLN A 39 13.54 -17.65 -12.28
C GLN A 39 13.64 -16.75 -11.04
N LEU A 40 12.48 -16.21 -10.62
CA LEU A 40 12.44 -15.30 -9.47
C LEU A 40 12.93 -15.96 -8.18
N ASN A 41 13.99 -15.37 -7.61
CA ASN A 41 14.38 -15.63 -6.23
C ASN A 41 13.58 -14.71 -5.29
N VAL A 42 12.54 -15.26 -4.66
CA VAL A 42 11.62 -14.53 -3.78
C VAL A 42 12.35 -13.81 -2.64
N ARG A 43 13.33 -14.47 -2.00
CA ARG A 43 14.08 -13.89 -0.88
C ARG A 43 14.91 -12.70 -1.32
N ARG A 44 15.65 -12.85 -2.43
CA ARG A 44 16.43 -11.76 -3.02
C ARG A 44 15.52 -10.61 -3.43
N CYS A 45 14.41 -10.90 -4.11
CA CYS A 45 13.49 -9.85 -4.55
C CYS A 45 12.89 -9.08 -3.38
N SER A 46 12.52 -9.79 -2.31
CA SER A 46 12.01 -9.18 -1.09
C SER A 46 13.03 -8.25 -0.45
N GLN A 47 14.30 -8.69 -0.32
CA GLN A 47 15.38 -7.87 0.21
C GLN A 47 15.57 -6.57 -0.60
N VAL A 48 15.56 -6.67 -1.93
CA VAL A 48 15.72 -5.49 -2.80
C VAL A 48 14.53 -4.54 -2.68
N ILE A 49 13.28 -5.02 -2.64
CA ILE A 49 12.13 -4.14 -2.40
C ILE A 49 12.22 -3.48 -1.02
N THR A 50 12.60 -4.21 0.03
CA THR A 50 12.77 -3.61 1.35
C THR A 50 13.83 -2.51 1.36
N LYS A 51 14.94 -2.70 0.65
CA LYS A 51 15.97 -1.66 0.46
C LYS A 51 15.43 -0.42 -0.27
N LEU A 52 14.66 -0.62 -1.35
CA LEU A 52 14.02 0.48 -2.09
C LEU A 52 13.04 1.26 -1.21
N LEU A 53 12.17 0.55 -0.48
CA LEU A 53 11.22 1.15 0.47
C LEU A 53 11.94 1.87 1.60
N TYR A 54 13.05 1.32 2.11
CA TYR A 54 13.86 1.98 3.13
C TYR A 54 14.43 3.31 2.63
N LEU A 55 15.02 3.33 1.44
CA LEU A 55 15.53 4.57 0.83
C LEU A 55 14.44 5.64 0.73
N LEU A 56 13.27 5.28 0.17
CA LEU A 56 12.13 6.20 0.06
C LEU A 56 11.67 6.70 1.44
N ASN A 57 11.63 5.82 2.45
CA ASN A 57 11.26 6.19 3.81
C ASN A 57 12.29 7.10 4.51
N GLN A 58 13.56 7.07 4.11
CA GLN A 58 14.58 8.02 4.56
C GLN A 58 14.52 9.38 3.85
N GLY A 59 13.57 9.56 2.91
CA GLY A 59 13.43 10.78 2.13
C GLY A 59 14.28 10.82 0.85
N GLU A 60 14.95 9.71 0.50
CA GLU A 60 15.60 9.60 -0.81
C GLU A 60 14.53 9.69 -1.91
N THR A 61 14.83 10.43 -2.98
CA THR A 61 13.91 10.58 -4.11
C THR A 61 14.46 9.89 -5.34
N PHE A 62 13.57 9.22 -6.07
CA PHE A 62 13.89 8.68 -7.38
C PHE A 62 13.58 9.72 -8.44
N THR A 63 14.48 9.86 -9.41
CA THR A 63 14.17 10.59 -10.63
C THR A 63 13.01 9.91 -11.35
N LYS A 64 12.32 10.63 -12.24
CA LYS A 64 11.21 10.05 -13.02
C LYS A 64 11.62 8.78 -13.76
N VAL A 65 12.83 8.77 -14.35
CA VAL A 65 13.36 7.62 -15.09
C VAL A 65 13.58 6.43 -14.15
N GLU A 66 14.24 6.65 -13.01
CA GLU A 66 14.47 5.58 -12.01
C GLU A 66 13.15 5.02 -11.47
N ALA A 67 12.19 5.89 -11.15
CA ALA A 67 10.89 5.48 -10.63
C ALA A 67 10.12 4.61 -11.63
N THR A 68 10.11 5.01 -12.91
CA THR A 68 9.50 4.25 -14.01
C THR A 68 10.20 2.90 -14.21
N GLU A 69 11.53 2.87 -14.24
CA GLU A 69 12.29 1.60 -14.37
C GLU A 69 11.98 0.64 -13.21
N VAL A 70 11.99 1.16 -11.97
CA VAL A 70 11.64 0.37 -10.78
C VAL A 70 10.19 -0.09 -10.85
N PHE A 71 9.25 0.75 -11.30
CA PHE A 71 7.85 0.37 -11.48
C PHE A 71 7.72 -0.82 -12.42
N PHE A 72 8.27 -0.71 -13.64
CA PHE A 72 8.22 -1.81 -14.62
C PHE A 72 8.90 -3.08 -14.10
N ALA A 73 10.01 -2.97 -13.36
CA ALA A 73 10.66 -4.11 -12.75
C ALA A 73 9.77 -4.76 -11.67
N VAL A 74 9.16 -3.97 -10.79
CA VAL A 74 8.27 -4.42 -9.71
C VAL A 74 7.02 -5.10 -10.25
N THR A 75 6.43 -4.59 -11.35
CA THR A 75 5.23 -5.21 -11.94
C THR A 75 5.46 -6.66 -12.39
N LYS A 76 6.68 -7.03 -12.79
CA LYS A 76 7.01 -8.42 -13.14
C LYS A 76 6.89 -9.36 -11.95
N LEU A 77 7.04 -8.87 -10.72
CA LEU A 77 6.95 -9.69 -9.51
C LEU A 77 5.53 -10.20 -9.21
N PHE A 78 4.50 -9.67 -9.88
CA PHE A 78 3.14 -10.24 -9.82
C PHE A 78 3.07 -11.70 -10.31
N GLN A 79 4.07 -12.19 -11.06
CA GLN A 79 4.15 -13.59 -11.46
C GLN A 79 4.42 -14.54 -10.28
N SER A 80 4.97 -14.04 -9.17
CA SER A 80 5.18 -14.83 -7.96
C SER A 80 3.87 -15.03 -7.20
N SER A 81 3.66 -16.25 -6.68
CA SER A 81 2.56 -16.58 -5.77
C SER A 81 2.88 -16.34 -4.29
N ASP A 82 4.11 -15.95 -3.96
CA ASP A 82 4.53 -15.70 -2.58
C ASP A 82 3.80 -14.49 -1.96
N ALA A 83 3.14 -14.72 -0.84
CA ALA A 83 2.30 -13.72 -0.19
C ALA A 83 3.10 -12.58 0.45
N GLY A 84 4.32 -12.84 0.92
CA GLY A 84 5.19 -11.83 1.51
C GLY A 84 5.69 -10.85 0.45
N LEU A 85 6.20 -11.38 -0.66
CA LEU A 85 6.63 -10.60 -1.82
C LEU A 85 5.46 -9.82 -2.41
N ARG A 86 4.27 -10.43 -2.50
CA ARG A 86 3.07 -9.72 -2.99
C ARG A 86 2.72 -8.48 -2.16
N ARG A 87 2.85 -8.56 -0.83
CA ARG A 87 2.64 -7.40 0.05
C ARG A 87 3.68 -6.30 -0.19
N LEU A 88 4.94 -6.67 -0.39
CA LEU A 88 6.01 -5.72 -0.72
C LEU A 88 5.76 -5.03 -2.07
N VAL A 89 5.27 -5.75 -3.08
CA VAL A 89 4.87 -5.20 -4.38
C VAL A 89 3.76 -4.15 -4.20
N TYR A 90 2.73 -4.42 -3.39
CA TYR A 90 1.68 -3.45 -3.10
C TYR A 90 2.19 -2.18 -2.44
N LEU A 91 3.12 -2.30 -1.50
CA LEU A 91 3.75 -1.14 -0.86
C LEU A 91 4.51 -0.32 -1.89
N MET A 92 5.38 -0.97 -2.65
CA MET A 92 6.23 -0.31 -3.64
C MET A 92 5.42 0.46 -4.69
N ILE A 93 4.32 -0.11 -5.21
CA ILE A 93 3.44 0.57 -6.18
C ILE A 93 2.83 1.84 -5.60
N LYS A 94 2.43 1.85 -4.32
CA LYS A 94 1.88 3.05 -3.68
C LYS A 94 2.93 4.15 -3.52
N GLU A 95 4.16 3.78 -3.18
CA GLU A 95 5.22 4.76 -2.94
C GLU A 95 5.73 5.41 -4.25
N LEU A 96 5.75 4.66 -5.36
CA LEU A 96 6.25 5.17 -6.64
C LEU A 96 5.37 6.24 -7.30
N SER A 97 4.09 6.38 -6.87
CA SER A 97 3.13 7.31 -7.48
C SER A 97 3.11 7.25 -9.02
N PRO A 98 2.74 6.09 -9.61
CA PRO A 98 2.82 5.86 -11.04
C PRO A 98 1.96 6.83 -11.86
N SER A 99 2.40 7.14 -13.07
CA SER A 99 1.64 7.88 -14.08
C SER A 99 0.41 7.08 -14.56
N SER A 100 -0.55 7.76 -15.19
CA SER A 100 -1.77 7.12 -15.70
C SER A 100 -1.48 5.95 -16.66
N ASP A 101 -0.45 6.08 -17.51
CA ASP A 101 -0.05 5.00 -18.44
C ASP A 101 0.52 3.78 -17.70
N GLU A 102 1.27 4.02 -16.63
CA GLU A 102 1.82 2.97 -15.77
C GLU A 102 0.73 2.27 -14.95
N VAL A 103 -0.26 3.02 -14.44
CA VAL A 103 -1.40 2.47 -13.69
C VAL A 103 -2.14 1.41 -14.49
N ILE A 104 -2.32 1.61 -15.80
CA ILE A 104 -2.99 0.63 -16.68
C ILE A 104 -2.33 -0.75 -16.61
N ILE A 105 -0.99 -0.80 -16.49
CA ILE A 105 -0.20 -2.04 -16.49
C ILE A 105 -0.53 -2.93 -15.28
N VAL A 106 -0.67 -2.31 -14.10
CA VAL A 106 -0.95 -3.04 -12.85
C VAL A 106 -2.43 -3.25 -12.59
N THR A 107 -3.30 -2.49 -13.28
CA THR A 107 -4.75 -2.51 -13.02
C THR A 107 -5.32 -3.92 -13.15
N SER A 108 -5.00 -4.67 -14.21
CA SER A 108 -5.52 -6.03 -14.38
C SER A 108 -5.07 -7.00 -13.28
N SER A 109 -3.82 -6.90 -12.84
CA SER A 109 -3.25 -7.73 -11.78
C SER A 109 -3.88 -7.40 -10.43
N LEU A 110 -4.06 -6.11 -10.12
CA LEU A 110 -4.73 -5.67 -8.90
C LEU A 110 -6.23 -6.01 -8.92
N MET A 111 -6.90 -5.92 -10.07
CA MET A 111 -8.29 -6.35 -10.24
C MET A 111 -8.45 -7.85 -9.99
N LYS A 112 -7.50 -8.67 -10.46
CA LYS A 112 -7.47 -10.10 -10.18
C LYS A 112 -7.33 -10.36 -8.68
N ASP A 113 -6.45 -9.63 -8.00
CA ASP A 113 -6.23 -9.78 -6.55
C ASP A 113 -7.43 -9.27 -5.74
N MET A 114 -8.08 -8.19 -6.17
CA MET A 114 -9.31 -7.65 -5.57
C MET A 114 -10.46 -8.65 -5.58
N ASN A 115 -10.50 -9.56 -6.57
CA ASN A 115 -11.51 -10.61 -6.68
C ASN A 115 -11.00 -11.99 -6.18
N SER A 116 -9.87 -12.01 -5.48
CA SER A 116 -9.28 -13.25 -4.96
C SER A 116 -10.09 -13.86 -3.83
N LYS A 117 -10.01 -15.19 -3.70
CA LYS A 117 -10.51 -15.92 -2.52
C LYS A 117 -9.74 -15.58 -1.24
N THR A 118 -8.55 -15.00 -1.37
CA THR A 118 -7.72 -14.58 -0.23
C THR A 118 -8.10 -13.17 0.21
N ASP A 119 -8.76 -13.04 1.35
CA ASP A 119 -9.26 -11.76 1.88
C ASP A 119 -8.16 -10.68 1.98
N MET A 120 -6.94 -11.10 2.35
CA MET A 120 -5.79 -10.20 2.46
C MET A 120 -5.33 -9.66 1.10
N TYR A 121 -5.47 -10.43 0.02
CA TYR A 121 -5.20 -9.92 -1.33
C TYR A 121 -6.30 -8.94 -1.74
N ARG A 122 -7.57 -9.25 -1.45
CA ARG A 122 -8.67 -8.31 -1.72
C ARG A 122 -8.45 -6.96 -1.06
N ALA A 123 -8.25 -6.97 0.26
CA ALA A 123 -8.05 -5.75 1.04
C ALA A 123 -6.84 -4.94 0.55
N ASN A 124 -5.68 -5.58 0.36
CA ASN A 124 -4.49 -4.84 -0.07
C ASN A 124 -4.61 -4.32 -1.50
N ALA A 125 -5.19 -5.08 -2.43
CA ALA A 125 -5.42 -4.62 -3.79
C ALA A 125 -6.35 -3.40 -3.84
N ILE A 126 -7.42 -3.38 -3.03
CA ILE A 126 -8.31 -2.22 -2.90
C ILE A 126 -7.53 -0.98 -2.45
N ARG A 127 -6.67 -1.09 -1.43
CA ARG A 127 -5.85 0.05 -0.97
C ARG A 127 -4.94 0.59 -2.05
N VAL A 128 -4.31 -0.30 -2.83
CA VAL A 128 -3.40 0.11 -3.90
C VAL A 128 -4.20 0.77 -5.03
N LEU A 129 -5.26 0.12 -5.52
CA LEU A 129 -6.10 0.65 -6.60
C LEU A 129 -6.63 2.04 -6.25
N CYS A 130 -7.31 2.19 -5.11
CA CYS A 130 -7.87 3.48 -4.71
C CYS A 130 -6.82 4.57 -4.45
N ARG A 131 -5.54 4.22 -4.30
CA ARG A 131 -4.45 5.18 -4.15
C ARG A 131 -3.91 5.70 -5.49
N ILE A 132 -3.99 4.90 -6.55
CA ILE A 132 -3.32 5.16 -7.85
C ILE A 132 -4.28 5.47 -9.00
N ILE A 133 -5.58 5.16 -8.86
CA ILE A 133 -6.56 5.41 -9.93
C ILE A 133 -7.02 6.87 -9.99
N ASP A 134 -7.39 7.31 -11.19
CA ASP A 134 -8.07 8.58 -11.42
C ASP A 134 -9.62 8.42 -11.39
N GLY A 135 -10.35 9.53 -11.59
CA GLY A 135 -11.82 9.52 -11.58
C GLY A 135 -12.46 8.68 -12.70
N THR A 136 -11.79 8.55 -13.84
CA THR A 136 -12.28 7.74 -14.97
C THR A 136 -12.23 6.26 -14.63
N LEU A 137 -11.05 5.79 -14.18
CA LEU A 137 -10.88 4.42 -13.71
C LEU A 137 -11.75 4.13 -12.48
N LEU A 138 -11.86 5.08 -11.54
CA LEU A 138 -12.74 4.93 -10.39
C LEU A 138 -14.19 4.65 -10.78
N THR A 139 -14.72 5.36 -11.78
CA THR A 139 -16.08 5.12 -12.29
C THR A 139 -16.23 3.72 -12.86
N GLN A 140 -15.22 3.19 -13.55
CA GLN A 140 -15.22 1.81 -14.08
C GLN A 140 -15.15 0.76 -12.95
N LEU A 141 -14.43 1.07 -11.87
CA LEU A 141 -14.23 0.16 -10.75
C LEU A 141 -15.30 0.26 -9.65
N GLU A 142 -16.19 1.25 -9.74
CA GLU A 142 -17.20 1.59 -8.73
C GLU A 142 -17.98 0.35 -8.24
N ARG A 143 -18.46 -0.49 -9.17
CA ARG A 143 -19.24 -1.68 -8.82
C ARG A 143 -18.48 -2.62 -7.87
N TYR A 144 -17.18 -2.81 -8.11
CA TYR A 144 -16.37 -3.70 -7.28
C TYR A 144 -16.10 -3.10 -5.90
N LEU A 145 -15.92 -1.78 -5.82
CA LEU A 145 -15.74 -1.08 -4.55
C LEU A 145 -17.01 -1.12 -3.70
N LYS A 146 -18.18 -0.93 -4.32
CA LYS A 146 -19.49 -1.10 -3.66
C LYS A 146 -19.66 -2.49 -3.06
N GLN A 147 -19.32 -3.52 -3.83
CA GLN A 147 -19.34 -4.91 -3.33
C GLN A 147 -18.37 -5.12 -2.17
N ALA A 148 -17.19 -4.49 -2.22
CA ALA A 148 -16.22 -4.58 -1.15
C ALA A 148 -16.68 -3.88 0.14
N ILE A 149 -17.42 -2.77 0.06
CA ILE A 149 -17.97 -2.06 1.23
C ILE A 149 -18.89 -2.95 2.06
N VAL A 150 -19.69 -3.78 1.41
CA VAL A 150 -20.62 -4.73 2.06
C VAL A 150 -20.06 -6.17 2.12
N ASP A 151 -18.73 -6.34 2.01
CA ASP A 151 -18.09 -7.65 2.12
C ASP A 151 -18.29 -8.24 3.52
N LYS A 152 -18.54 -9.55 3.59
CA LYS A 152 -18.71 -10.29 4.85
C LYS A 152 -17.45 -10.26 5.72
N ASN A 153 -16.27 -10.17 5.10
CA ASN A 153 -15.02 -10.03 5.82
C ASN A 153 -14.84 -8.56 6.27
N PRO A 154 -14.78 -8.30 7.58
CA PRO A 154 -14.72 -6.94 8.09
C PRO A 154 -13.44 -6.20 7.69
N VAL A 155 -12.33 -6.91 7.43
CA VAL A 155 -11.08 -6.28 6.96
C VAL A 155 -11.25 -5.74 5.55
N VAL A 156 -11.95 -6.44 4.67
CA VAL A 156 -12.21 -6.01 3.29
C VAL A 156 -13.17 -4.81 3.29
N ALA A 157 -14.30 -4.92 3.99
CA ALA A 157 -15.28 -3.84 4.15
C ALA A 157 -14.66 -2.58 4.75
N SER A 158 -13.97 -2.72 5.89
CA SER A 158 -13.27 -1.63 6.57
C SER A 158 -12.25 -0.96 5.65
N THR A 159 -11.55 -1.74 4.82
CA THR A 159 -10.57 -1.22 3.86
C THR A 159 -11.24 -0.44 2.72
N ALA A 160 -12.32 -0.96 2.16
CA ALA A 160 -13.06 -0.28 1.10
C ALA A 160 -13.64 1.06 1.59
N LEU A 161 -14.14 1.10 2.84
CA LEU A 161 -14.62 2.32 3.47
C LEU A 161 -13.51 3.37 3.67
N VAL A 162 -12.34 2.96 4.19
CA VAL A 162 -11.18 3.88 4.33
C VAL A 162 -10.71 4.37 2.97
N SER A 163 -10.66 3.49 1.97
CA SER A 163 -10.39 3.91 0.59
C SER A 163 -11.43 4.91 0.07
N GLY A 164 -12.71 4.73 0.41
CA GLY A 164 -13.77 5.68 0.08
C GLY A 164 -13.59 7.05 0.73
N ILE A 165 -13.12 7.12 1.97
CA ILE A 165 -12.80 8.37 2.69
C ILE A 165 -11.72 9.15 1.93
N HIS A 166 -10.65 8.48 1.50
CA HIS A 166 -9.59 9.11 0.70
C HIS A 166 -10.12 9.54 -0.67
N LEU A 167 -10.89 8.69 -1.35
CA LEU A 167 -11.44 8.99 -2.66
C LEU A 167 -12.45 10.14 -2.64
N ALA A 168 -13.20 10.32 -1.56
CA ALA A 168 -14.17 11.40 -1.42
C ALA A 168 -13.51 12.79 -1.43
N GLN A 169 -12.23 12.89 -1.07
CA GLN A 169 -11.48 14.15 -1.12
C GLN A 169 -11.24 14.61 -2.57
N ALA A 170 -11.03 13.67 -3.50
CA ALA A 170 -10.72 13.95 -4.90
C ALA A 170 -11.92 13.74 -5.85
N ASN A 171 -12.84 12.84 -5.50
CA ASN A 171 -13.95 12.37 -6.35
C ASN A 171 -15.28 12.29 -5.57
N PRO A 172 -15.72 13.37 -4.90
CA PRO A 172 -16.88 13.33 -3.99
C PRO A 172 -18.17 12.88 -4.69
N GLU A 173 -18.40 13.33 -5.93
CA GLU A 173 -19.62 12.97 -6.70
C GLU A 173 -19.71 11.48 -7.05
N ILE A 174 -18.57 10.80 -7.18
CA ILE A 174 -18.55 9.35 -7.41
C ILE A 174 -18.86 8.62 -6.11
N VAL A 175 -18.20 9.02 -5.02
CA VAL A 175 -18.35 8.36 -3.71
C VAL A 175 -19.76 8.56 -3.12
N LYS A 176 -20.42 9.69 -3.38
CA LYS A 176 -21.83 9.93 -2.97
C LYS A 176 -22.79 8.86 -3.46
N ARG A 177 -22.51 8.24 -4.62
CA ARG A 177 -23.34 7.16 -5.17
C ARG A 177 -23.27 5.87 -4.36
N TRP A 178 -22.38 5.79 -3.38
CA TRP A 178 -22.15 4.61 -2.52
C TRP A 178 -22.95 4.69 -1.22
N SER A 179 -23.81 5.70 -1.07
CA SER A 179 -24.56 5.99 0.17
C SER A 179 -25.35 4.79 0.69
N ASN A 180 -25.95 4.00 -0.18
CA ASN A 180 -26.69 2.80 0.21
C ASN A 180 -25.78 1.76 0.85
N GLU A 181 -24.65 1.43 0.21
CA GLU A 181 -23.68 0.47 0.73
C GLU A 181 -23.02 0.96 2.03
N VAL A 182 -22.75 2.26 2.13
CA VAL A 182 -22.19 2.87 3.35
C VAL A 182 -23.20 2.82 4.50
N GLN A 183 -24.49 3.11 4.25
CA GLN A 183 -25.54 2.98 5.26
C GLN A 183 -25.69 1.54 5.75
N GLU A 184 -25.58 0.54 4.87
CA GLU A 184 -25.55 -0.86 5.27
C GLU A 184 -24.34 -1.16 6.17
N ALA A 185 -23.15 -0.66 5.81
CA ALA A 185 -21.94 -0.85 6.60
C ALA A 185 -22.02 -0.22 8.01
N VAL A 186 -22.73 0.90 8.18
CA VAL A 186 -23.00 1.52 9.50
C VAL A 186 -23.78 0.59 10.43
N GLN A 187 -24.61 -0.30 9.88
CA GLN A 187 -25.35 -1.31 10.64
C GLN A 187 -24.54 -2.58 10.93
N SER A 188 -23.27 -2.62 10.52
CA SER A 188 -22.40 -3.77 10.76
C SER A 188 -22.17 -4.01 12.25
N ARG A 189 -22.10 -5.28 12.64
CA ARG A 189 -21.71 -5.69 14.01
C ARG A 189 -20.22 -5.57 14.24
N ALA A 190 -19.41 -5.40 13.19
CA ALA A 190 -17.97 -5.23 13.31
C ALA A 190 -17.64 -3.75 13.64
N PRO A 191 -17.06 -3.45 14.80
CA PRO A 191 -16.87 -2.06 15.25
C PRO A 191 -16.08 -1.19 14.26
N LEU A 192 -15.04 -1.75 13.63
CA LEU A 192 -14.23 -1.03 12.64
C LEU A 192 -14.98 -0.72 11.35
N VAL A 193 -15.90 -1.60 10.93
CA VAL A 193 -16.71 -1.37 9.72
C VAL A 193 -17.74 -0.28 10.01
N GLN A 194 -18.42 -0.37 11.16
CA GLN A 194 -19.36 0.66 11.59
C GLN A 194 -18.67 2.03 11.74
N PHE A 195 -17.50 2.07 12.39
CA PHE A 195 -16.74 3.31 12.58
C PHE A 195 -16.34 3.95 11.24
N HIS A 196 -15.75 3.19 10.31
CA HIS A 196 -15.38 3.74 9.00
C HIS A 196 -16.59 4.06 8.12
N GLY A 197 -17.71 3.33 8.28
CA GLY A 197 -18.98 3.64 7.61
C GLY A 197 -19.53 4.99 8.04
N LEU A 198 -19.57 5.24 9.36
CA LEU A 198 -19.99 6.53 9.92
C LEU A 198 -19.06 7.66 9.48
N ALA A 199 -17.74 7.43 9.51
CA ALA A 199 -16.76 8.43 9.07
C ALA A 199 -16.95 8.82 7.59
N LEU A 200 -17.16 7.83 6.70
CA LEU A 200 -17.41 8.09 5.29
C LEU A 200 -18.74 8.80 5.05
N LEU A 201 -19.80 8.40 5.76
CA LEU A 201 -21.11 9.04 5.69
C LEU A 201 -21.01 10.53 6.07
N HIS A 202 -20.37 10.81 7.21
CA HIS A 202 -20.20 12.17 7.71
C HIS A 202 -19.37 13.05 6.76
N GLN A 203 -18.30 12.51 6.17
CA GLN A 203 -17.52 13.26 5.17
C GLN A 203 -18.36 13.62 3.93
N GLY A 204 -19.26 12.72 3.51
CA GLY A 204 -20.22 12.99 2.45
C GLY A 204 -21.15 14.16 2.79
N GLU A 205 -21.59 14.27 4.04
CA GLU A 205 -22.49 15.32 4.54
C GLU A 205 -21.78 16.67 4.78
N LEU A 206 -20.51 16.66 5.23
CA LEU A 206 -19.74 17.90 5.44
C LEU A 206 -19.52 18.69 4.14
N HIS A 207 -19.42 18.00 2.99
CA HIS A 207 -19.38 18.67 1.67
C HIS A 207 -20.72 19.32 1.28
N HIS A 208 -21.77 19.18 2.09
CA HIS A 208 -23.10 19.74 1.86
C HIS A 208 -23.48 20.91 2.79
N GLY A 209 -22.57 21.41 3.63
CA GLY A 209 -22.84 22.61 4.41
C GLY A 209 -23.98 22.41 5.42
N ILE A 210 -23.71 21.67 6.49
CA ILE A 210 -24.50 21.77 7.71
C ILE A 210 -23.78 22.79 8.60
N PRO A 211 -24.33 24.00 8.82
CA PRO A 211 -23.84 24.84 9.91
C PRO A 211 -24.21 24.13 11.22
N LEU A 212 -23.21 23.97 12.09
CA LEU A 212 -23.43 23.66 13.50
C LEU A 212 -24.40 24.67 14.13
#